data_AF-A0A954ZH22-F1
#
_entry.id   AF-A0A954ZH22-F1
#
_cell.length_a   1.000
_cell.length_b   1.000
_cell.length_c   1.000
_cell.angle_alpha   90.00
_cell.angle_beta   90.00
_cell.angle_gamma   90.00
#
_symmetry.space_group_name_H-M   'P 1'
#
loop_
_entity.id
_entity.type
_entity.pdbx_description
1 polymer ?
#
loop_
_entity_poly.entity_id
_entity_poly.type
_entity_poly.pdbx_seq_one_letter_code
_entity_poly.pdbx_strand_id
1 'polypeptide(L)'
;MNRSQGELAPQSCGPFQFSLEWPDPTPETRAAVEEFWATEKAIEDSAQRELRSRQLLIVARDVRRRVAGVSTVVAQHVDQLGFPCFYYRTYIAQSHRNIAMLAKDMFLASYDALNRRFQAGYDPVVLGLFLELQNASLARHLNYAVWKMDGMNAVYIGKNKHGLPCRVWYFDGARVP
;
A
#
# COMPACT_ATOMS: atom_id res chain seq x y z
N MET A 1 -19.55 19.21 11.95
CA MET A 1 -18.22 19.83 12.05
C MET A 1 -17.38 19.32 10.89
N ASN A 2 -17.19 20.15 9.87
CA ASN A 2 -16.64 19.78 8.57
C ASN A 2 -15.10 19.83 8.66
N ARG A 3 -14.43 18.67 8.71
CA ARG A 3 -12.96 18.59 8.61
C ARG A 3 -12.62 18.14 7.20
N SER A 4 -12.06 19.07 6.43
CA SER A 4 -11.39 18.81 5.16
C SER A 4 -10.45 17.62 5.33
N GLN A 5 -10.80 16.50 4.70
CA GLN A 5 -9.85 15.40 4.51
C GLN A 5 -8.66 15.99 3.75
N GLY A 6 -7.46 15.83 4.32
CA GLY A 6 -6.24 16.38 3.75
C GLY A 6 -6.03 15.77 2.37
N GLU A 7 -6.41 16.52 1.34
CA GLU A 7 -6.10 16.22 -0.04
C GLU A 7 -4.57 16.25 -0.15
N LEU A 8 -3.96 15.08 -0.28
CA LEU A 8 -2.57 15.02 -0.67
C LEU A 8 -2.53 15.50 -2.12
N ALA A 9 -1.99 16.70 -2.31
CA ALA A 9 -1.70 17.20 -3.65
C ALA A 9 -0.95 16.11 -4.44
N PRO A 10 -1.29 15.91 -5.72
CA PRO A 10 -0.69 14.85 -6.50
C PRO A 10 0.84 14.97 -6.48
N GLN A 11 1.48 14.01 -5.83
CA GLN A 11 2.94 13.95 -5.76
C GLN A 11 3.43 13.32 -7.06
N SER A 12 4.37 13.99 -7.72
CA SER A 12 5.07 13.44 -8.88
C SER A 12 6.37 12.78 -8.45
N CYS A 13 6.58 11.54 -8.89
CA CYS A 13 7.89 10.90 -8.80
C CYS A 13 8.28 10.36 -10.17
N GLY A 14 9.28 10.99 -10.79
CA GLY A 14 9.63 10.72 -12.18
C GLY A 14 8.43 10.94 -13.13
N PRO A 15 8.14 10.00 -14.05
CA PRO A 15 7.04 10.15 -15.01
C PRO A 15 5.66 9.80 -14.43
N PHE A 16 5.54 9.58 -13.11
CA PHE A 16 4.30 9.12 -12.49
C PHE A 16 3.65 10.19 -11.61
N GLN A 17 2.32 10.22 -11.65
CA GLN A 17 1.47 11.01 -10.76
C GLN A 17 0.76 10.10 -9.78
N PHE A 18 0.84 10.40 -8.49
CA PHE A 18 0.14 9.65 -7.43
C PHE A 18 -1.10 10.40 -6.96
N SER A 19 -2.21 9.69 -6.80
CA SER A 19 -3.42 10.18 -6.13
C SER A 19 -3.72 9.36 -4.88
N LEU A 20 -4.09 10.02 -3.79
CA LEU A 20 -4.62 9.38 -2.59
C LEU A 20 -6.12 9.17 -2.78
N GLU A 21 -6.58 7.92 -2.71
CA GLU A 21 -7.97 7.52 -2.94
C GLU A 21 -8.68 7.04 -1.66
N TRP A 22 -7.93 6.73 -0.60
CA TRP A 22 -8.50 6.30 0.68
C TRP A 22 -9.03 7.49 1.50
N PRO A 23 -10.15 7.35 2.26
CA PRO A 23 -10.94 6.13 2.48
C PRO A 23 -12.08 5.90 1.50
N ASP A 24 -12.33 6.83 0.57
CA ASP A 24 -13.52 6.83 -0.27
C ASP A 24 -13.16 7.00 -1.76
N PRO A 25 -12.66 5.93 -2.41
CA PRO A 25 -12.24 5.99 -3.79
C PRO A 25 -13.43 6.24 -4.72
N THR A 26 -13.28 7.19 -5.64
CA THR A 26 -14.37 7.58 -6.56
C THR A 26 -14.79 6.40 -7.45
N PRO A 27 -16.07 6.33 -7.88
CA PRO A 27 -16.52 5.31 -8.83
C PRO A 27 -15.68 5.26 -10.12
N GLU A 28 -15.23 6.42 -10.61
CA GLU A 28 -14.39 6.54 -11.79
C GLU A 28 -13.00 5.92 -11.57
N THR A 29 -12.35 6.23 -10.45
CA THR A 29 -11.05 5.61 -10.11
C THR A 29 -11.20 4.10 -9.93
N ARG A 30 -12.26 3.65 -9.25
CA ARG A 30 -12.55 2.23 -9.05
C ARG A 30 -12.69 1.49 -10.37
N ALA A 31 -13.53 2.00 -11.28
CA ALA A 31 -13.72 1.39 -12.60
C ALA A 31 -12.39 1.28 -13.39
N ALA A 32 -11.59 2.35 -13.40
CA ALA A 32 -10.29 2.35 -14.08
C ALA A 32 -9.30 1.33 -13.49
N VAL A 33 -9.31 1.13 -12.17
CA VAL A 33 -8.45 0.15 -11.50
C VAL A 33 -8.95 -1.29 -11.71
N GLU A 34 -10.26 -1.50 -11.72
CA GLU A 34 -10.84 -2.82 -12.02
C GLU A 34 -10.52 -3.25 -13.45
N GLU A 35 -10.64 -2.35 -14.43
CA GLU A 35 -10.20 -2.59 -15.81
C GLU A 35 -8.70 -2.92 -15.86
N PHE A 36 -7.87 -2.11 -15.20
CA PHE A 36 -6.44 -2.35 -15.10
C PHE A 36 -6.09 -3.75 -14.57
N TRP A 37 -6.70 -4.18 -13.45
CA TRP A 37 -6.45 -5.51 -12.89
C TRP A 37 -6.93 -6.64 -13.80
N ALA A 38 -8.04 -6.43 -14.53
CA ALA A 38 -8.54 -7.41 -15.50
C ALA A 38 -7.56 -7.56 -16.68
N THR A 39 -7.11 -6.46 -17.28
CA THR A 39 -6.16 -6.47 -18.40
C THR A 39 -4.82 -7.10 -18.00
N GLU A 40 -4.34 -6.79 -16.80
CA GLU A 40 -3.08 -7.29 -16.27
C GLU A 40 -3.16 -8.73 -15.74
N LYS A 41 -4.37 -9.32 -15.69
CA LYS A 41 -4.68 -10.61 -15.05
C LYS A 41 -4.19 -10.66 -13.60
N ALA A 42 -4.26 -9.53 -12.91
CA ALA A 42 -3.82 -9.39 -11.52
C ALA A 42 -4.86 -9.97 -10.55
N ILE A 43 -6.15 -9.82 -10.88
CA ILE A 43 -7.29 -10.38 -10.17
C ILE A 43 -8.29 -10.78 -11.24
N GLU A 44 -8.54 -12.07 -11.42
CA GLU A 44 -9.41 -12.57 -12.50
C GLU A 44 -10.91 -12.51 -12.16
N ASP A 45 -11.25 -12.73 -10.90
CA ASP A 45 -12.63 -12.66 -10.42
C ASP A 45 -13.12 -11.20 -10.30
N SER A 46 -14.21 -10.87 -10.99
CA SER A 46 -14.83 -9.54 -10.98
C SER A 46 -15.34 -9.16 -9.59
N ALA A 47 -15.89 -10.09 -8.82
CA ALA A 47 -16.39 -9.79 -7.48
C ALA A 47 -15.23 -9.41 -6.54
N GLN A 48 -14.08 -10.08 -6.65
CA GLN A 48 -12.87 -9.71 -5.92
C GLN A 48 -12.30 -8.37 -6.36
N ARG A 49 -12.35 -8.04 -7.66
CA ARG A 49 -11.94 -6.72 -8.16
C ARG A 49 -12.81 -5.61 -7.57
N GLU A 50 -14.14 -5.79 -7.58
CA GLU A 50 -15.08 -4.82 -7.01
C GLU A 50 -14.85 -4.61 -5.50
N LEU A 51 -14.65 -5.70 -4.75
CA LEU A 51 -14.37 -5.64 -3.33
C LEU A 51 -13.06 -4.89 -3.05
N ARG A 52 -12.00 -5.19 -3.82
CA ARG A 52 -10.68 -4.58 -3.62
C ARG A 52 -10.59 -3.14 -4.15
N SER A 53 -11.42 -2.75 -5.11
CA SER A 53 -11.46 -1.36 -5.60
C SER A 53 -11.98 -0.40 -4.52
N ARG A 54 -12.76 -0.89 -3.54
CA ARG A 54 -13.17 -0.11 -2.36
C ARG A 54 -12.05 0.09 -1.34
N GLN A 55 -10.91 -0.58 -1.51
CA GLN A 55 -9.79 -0.60 -0.56
C GLN A 55 -8.60 0.23 -1.05
N LEU A 56 -8.77 1.03 -2.11
CA LEU A 56 -7.69 1.76 -2.76
C LEU A 56 -7.06 2.77 -1.81
N LEU A 57 -5.73 2.81 -1.80
CA LEU A 57 -4.96 3.79 -1.06
C LEU A 57 -4.30 4.78 -2.01
N ILE A 58 -3.35 4.33 -2.82
CA ILE A 58 -2.71 5.16 -3.85
C ILE A 58 -2.91 4.54 -5.22
N VAL A 59 -3.26 5.39 -6.19
CA VAL A 59 -3.22 5.05 -7.61
C VAL A 59 -2.11 5.86 -8.28
N ALA A 60 -1.19 5.17 -8.91
CA ALA A 60 -0.12 5.78 -9.71
C ALA A 60 -0.53 5.74 -11.19
N ARG A 61 -0.39 6.88 -11.88
CA ARG A 61 -0.66 7.02 -13.32
C ARG A 61 0.58 7.44 -14.09
N ASP A 62 0.76 6.91 -15.30
CA ASP A 62 1.85 7.30 -16.21
C ASP A 62 1.56 8.64 -16.91
N VAL A 63 2.51 9.12 -17.72
CA VAL A 63 2.36 10.36 -18.53
C VAL A 63 1.19 10.34 -19.51
N ARG A 64 0.65 9.15 -19.84
CA ARG A 64 -0.54 8.96 -20.67
C ARG A 64 -1.82 8.81 -19.82
N ARG A 65 -1.75 9.11 -18.52
CA ARG A 65 -2.81 8.98 -17.52
C ARG A 65 -3.34 7.56 -17.29
N ARG A 66 -2.62 6.54 -17.78
CA ARG A 66 -2.99 5.13 -17.56
C ARG A 66 -2.51 4.68 -16.19
N VAL A 67 -3.25 3.77 -15.56
CA VAL A 67 -2.85 3.18 -14.28
C VAL A 67 -1.53 2.41 -14.48
N ALA A 68 -0.50 2.80 -13.72
CA ALA A 68 0.83 2.18 -13.73
C ALA A 68 1.06 1.34 -12.46
N GLY A 69 0.39 1.68 -11.36
CA GLY A 69 0.48 0.96 -10.11
C GLY A 69 -0.69 1.28 -9.18
N VAL A 70 -1.03 0.34 -8.32
CA VAL A 70 -2.12 0.47 -7.36
C VAL A 70 -1.67 -0.09 -6.01
N SER A 71 -1.95 0.64 -4.93
CA SER A 71 -1.92 0.10 -3.58
C SER A 71 -3.31 0.04 -2.96
N THR A 72 -3.53 -0.96 -2.12
CA THR A 72 -4.76 -1.13 -1.35
C THR A 72 -4.42 -1.40 0.11
N VAL A 73 -5.25 -0.95 1.04
CA VAL A 73 -5.11 -1.25 2.47
C VAL A 73 -6.42 -1.70 3.10
N VAL A 74 -6.31 -2.55 4.11
CA VAL A 74 -7.40 -2.88 5.03
C VAL A 74 -6.85 -2.93 6.45
N ALA A 75 -7.58 -2.44 7.44
CA ALA A 75 -7.22 -2.69 8.83
C ALA A 75 -7.46 -4.17 9.15
N GLN A 76 -6.43 -4.88 9.61
CA GLN A 76 -6.51 -6.29 9.92
C GLN A 76 -5.67 -6.61 11.17
N HIS A 77 -6.18 -7.49 12.02
CA HIS A 77 -5.43 -8.03 13.15
C HIS A 77 -4.23 -8.85 12.66
N VAL A 78 -3.04 -8.58 13.21
CA VAL A 78 -1.83 -9.35 12.92
C VAL A 78 -1.57 -10.29 14.08
N ASP A 79 -1.91 -11.57 13.90
CA ASP A 79 -1.86 -12.59 14.97
C ASP A 79 -0.49 -12.66 15.69
N GLN A 80 0.60 -12.45 14.95
CA GLN A 80 1.97 -12.46 15.49
C GLN A 80 2.25 -11.31 16.48
N LEU A 81 1.48 -10.23 16.40
CA LEU A 81 1.67 -9.02 17.17
C LEU A 81 0.56 -8.78 18.19
N GLY A 82 -0.62 -9.37 17.98
CA GLY A 82 -1.77 -9.20 18.89
C GLY A 82 -2.50 -7.85 18.75
N PHE A 83 -2.25 -7.09 17.68
CA PHE A 83 -2.92 -5.81 17.40
C PHE A 83 -3.10 -5.57 15.90
N PRO A 84 -4.01 -4.67 15.47
CA PRO A 84 -4.24 -4.43 14.05
C PRO A 84 -3.18 -3.54 13.42
N CYS A 85 -2.92 -3.81 12.14
CA CYS A 85 -2.13 -2.99 11.23
C CYS A 85 -2.89 -2.84 9.91
N PHE A 86 -2.54 -1.85 9.10
CA PHE A 86 -3.02 -1.77 7.72
C PHE A 86 -2.30 -2.82 6.88
N TYR A 87 -3.02 -3.85 6.44
CA TYR A 87 -2.50 -4.85 5.51
C TYR A 87 -2.38 -4.23 4.11
N TYR A 88 -1.14 -3.95 3.73
CA TYR A 88 -0.75 -3.30 2.49
C TYR A 88 -0.51 -4.30 1.37
N ARG A 89 -1.12 -4.02 0.22
CA ARG A 89 -0.87 -4.73 -1.03
C ARG A 89 -0.56 -3.71 -2.10
N THR A 90 0.38 -4.04 -2.98
CA THR A 90 0.68 -3.25 -4.16
C THR A 90 0.77 -4.13 -5.40
N TYR A 91 0.30 -3.61 -6.52
CA TYR A 91 0.44 -4.22 -7.82
C TYR A 91 0.95 -3.17 -8.81
N ILE A 92 2.03 -3.51 -9.51
CA ILE A 92 2.64 -2.67 -10.55
C ILE A 92 2.41 -3.32 -11.91
N ALA A 93 1.99 -2.50 -12.88
CA ALA A 93 1.78 -2.90 -14.26
C ALA A 93 3.02 -3.61 -14.81
N GLN A 94 2.84 -4.71 -15.58
CA GLN A 94 3.96 -5.50 -16.10
C GLN A 94 5.00 -4.66 -16.84
N SER A 95 4.55 -3.69 -17.64
CA SER A 95 5.39 -2.75 -18.39
C SER A 95 6.26 -1.83 -17.53
N HIS A 96 5.97 -1.70 -16.24
CA HIS A 96 6.66 -0.82 -15.29
C HIS A 96 7.33 -1.59 -14.14
N ARG A 97 7.29 -2.93 -14.12
CA ARG A 97 7.85 -3.75 -13.02
C ARG A 97 9.38 -3.66 -12.87
N ASN A 98 10.09 -3.37 -13.95
CA ASN A 98 11.55 -3.18 -13.91
C ASN A 98 11.95 -1.83 -13.29
N ILE A 99 10.97 -0.95 -13.04
CA ILE A 99 11.17 0.32 -12.34
C ILE A 99 11.00 0.03 -10.85
N ALA A 100 12.04 -0.54 -10.22
CA ALA A 100 12.07 -0.83 -8.78
C ALA A 100 11.69 0.39 -7.92
N MET A 101 11.89 1.60 -8.46
CA MET A 101 11.51 2.86 -7.82
C MET A 101 10.00 3.01 -7.63
N LEU A 102 9.16 2.66 -8.62
CA LEU A 102 7.71 2.94 -8.52
C LEU A 102 7.06 2.22 -7.33
N ALA A 103 7.36 0.92 -7.13
CA ALA A 103 6.83 0.16 -6.00
C ALA A 103 7.29 0.74 -4.65
N LYS A 104 8.55 1.17 -4.58
CA LYS A 104 9.13 1.80 -3.39
C LYS A 104 8.48 3.16 -3.12
N ASP A 105 8.36 4.02 -4.12
CA ASP A 105 7.78 5.36 -3.99
C ASP A 105 6.31 5.28 -3.58
N MET A 106 5.56 4.33 -4.15
CA MET A 106 4.19 4.05 -3.71
C MET A 106 4.12 3.57 -2.26
N PHE A 107 5.08 2.73 -1.83
CA PHE A 107 5.13 2.25 -0.44
C PHE A 107 5.44 3.38 0.54
N LEU A 108 6.42 4.24 0.23
CA LEU A 108 6.74 5.43 1.01
C LEU A 108 5.55 6.39 1.10
N ALA A 109 4.94 6.74 -0.04
CA ALA A 109 3.77 7.63 -0.07
C ALA A 109 2.57 7.05 0.70
N SER A 110 2.36 5.73 0.62
CA SER A 110 1.30 5.03 1.34
C SER A 110 1.52 5.08 2.86
N TYR A 111 2.75 4.84 3.32
CA TYR A 111 3.11 4.98 4.72
C TYR A 111 2.90 6.43 5.18
N ASP A 112 3.41 7.41 4.44
CA ASP A 112 3.38 8.81 4.79
C ASP A 112 1.94 9.35 4.93
N ALA A 113 1.04 8.93 4.02
CA ALA A 113 -0.39 9.23 4.09
C ALA A 113 -1.06 8.66 5.35
N LEU A 114 -0.83 7.39 5.65
CA LEU A 114 -1.45 6.72 6.79
C LEU A 114 -0.84 7.16 8.12
N ASN A 115 0.47 7.40 8.16
CA ASN A 115 1.17 7.92 9.34
C ASN A 115 0.65 9.31 9.71
N ARG A 116 0.51 10.23 8.74
CA ARG A 116 -0.11 11.55 8.98
C ARG A 116 -1.52 11.42 9.55
N ARG A 117 -2.31 10.48 9.04
CA ARG A 117 -3.66 10.20 9.53
C ARG A 117 -3.63 9.69 10.98
N PHE A 118 -2.72 8.76 11.29
CA PHE A 118 -2.52 8.27 12.65
C PHE A 118 -2.10 9.39 13.62
N GLN A 119 -1.14 10.24 13.23
CA GLN A 119 -0.72 11.42 14.02
C GLN A 119 -1.87 12.39 14.28
N ALA A 120 -2.83 12.50 13.35
CA ALA A 120 -4.02 13.31 13.52
C ALA A 120 -5.10 12.66 14.43
N GLY A 121 -4.81 11.50 15.01
CA GLY A 121 -5.66 10.80 15.98
C GLY A 121 -6.72 9.88 15.37
N TYR A 122 -6.65 9.61 14.06
CA TYR A 122 -7.54 8.66 13.40
C TYR A 122 -7.01 7.24 13.53
N ASP A 123 -7.93 6.28 13.68
CA ASP A 123 -7.63 4.85 13.72
C ASP A 123 -6.51 4.49 14.75
N PRO A 124 -6.56 5.02 16.00
CA PRO A 124 -5.41 5.00 16.93
C PRO A 124 -4.99 3.60 17.39
N VAL A 125 -5.84 2.59 17.14
CA VAL A 125 -5.54 1.18 17.44
C VAL A 125 -4.77 0.49 16.32
N VAL A 126 -4.69 1.08 15.12
CA VAL A 126 -3.99 0.51 13.96
C VAL A 126 -2.56 1.06 13.93
N LEU A 127 -1.58 0.24 14.32
CA LEU A 127 -0.27 0.74 14.75
C LEU A 127 0.80 0.82 13.65
N GLY A 128 0.47 0.47 12.41
CA GLY A 128 1.42 0.53 11.32
C GLY A 128 0.93 -0.09 10.03
N LEU A 129 1.87 -0.22 9.10
CA LEU A 129 1.69 -0.82 7.78
C LEU A 129 2.28 -2.23 7.77
N PHE A 130 1.44 -3.24 7.55
CA PHE A 130 1.81 -4.65 7.50
C PHE A 130 1.89 -5.13 6.05
N LEU A 131 2.96 -5.84 5.66
CA LEU A 131 3.11 -6.38 4.32
C LEU A 131 3.65 -7.80 4.32
N GLU A 132 3.22 -8.56 3.30
CA GLU A 132 3.70 -9.89 2.97
C GLU A 132 4.49 -9.86 1.67
N LEU A 133 5.69 -10.43 1.69
CA LEU A 133 6.56 -10.43 0.51
C LEU A 133 6.29 -11.65 -0.37
N GLN A 134 5.34 -11.52 -1.30
CA GLN A 134 4.90 -12.60 -2.19
C GLN A 134 5.90 -12.88 -3.34
N ASN A 135 6.69 -11.89 -3.74
CA ASN A 135 7.65 -12.04 -4.83
C ASN A 135 8.96 -12.69 -4.31
N ALA A 136 9.20 -13.94 -4.70
CA ALA A 136 10.38 -14.69 -4.30
C ALA A 136 11.73 -14.07 -4.75
N SER A 137 11.74 -13.29 -5.84
CA SER A 137 12.93 -12.54 -6.24
C SER A 137 13.21 -11.38 -5.29
N LEU A 138 12.18 -10.58 -4.96
CA LEU A 138 12.30 -9.52 -3.95
C LEU A 138 12.69 -10.10 -2.59
N ALA A 139 12.13 -11.24 -2.19
CA ALA A 139 12.45 -11.89 -0.92
C ALA A 139 13.91 -12.31 -0.79
N ARG A 140 14.58 -12.65 -1.90
CA ARG A 140 16.00 -12.98 -1.90
C ARG A 140 16.90 -11.76 -1.72
N HIS A 141 16.53 -10.62 -2.29
CA HIS A 141 17.33 -9.39 -2.24
C HIS A 141 17.02 -8.52 -1.01
N LEU A 142 15.77 -8.55 -0.54
CA LEU A 142 15.29 -7.80 0.61
C LEU A 142 15.20 -8.70 1.85
N ASN A 143 16.28 -9.45 2.13
CA ASN A 143 16.32 -10.45 3.20
C ASN A 143 16.84 -9.92 4.55
N TYR A 144 17.11 -8.61 4.67
CA TYR A 144 17.49 -7.98 5.93
C TYR A 144 16.35 -8.03 6.96
N ALA A 145 16.72 -8.18 8.23
CA ALA A 145 15.79 -8.18 9.37
C ALA A 145 15.07 -6.83 9.52
N VAL A 146 15.74 -5.73 9.20
CA VAL A 146 15.14 -4.40 9.13
C VAL A 146 15.48 -3.79 7.79
N TRP A 147 14.47 -3.34 7.05
CA TRP A 147 14.67 -2.55 5.85
C TRP A 147 14.82 -1.09 6.25
N LYS A 148 16.08 -0.67 6.43
CA LYS A 148 16.46 0.73 6.63
C LYS A 148 16.99 1.30 5.32
N MET A 149 16.12 1.88 4.51
CA MET A 149 16.51 2.48 3.23
C MET A 149 15.59 3.64 2.87
N ASP A 150 16.16 4.81 2.61
CA ASP A 150 15.48 6.01 2.10
C ASP A 150 14.17 6.35 2.83
N GLY A 151 14.24 6.45 4.17
CA GLY A 151 13.10 6.77 5.03
C GLY A 151 12.28 5.57 5.46
N MET A 152 12.40 4.40 4.82
CA MET A 152 11.73 3.17 5.22
C MET A 152 12.34 2.56 6.50
N ASN A 153 11.48 2.09 7.40
CA ASN A 153 11.83 1.31 8.60
C ASN A 153 10.90 0.11 8.79
N ALA A 154 10.87 -0.81 7.82
CA ALA A 154 10.06 -2.02 7.90
C ALA A 154 10.81 -3.15 8.62
N VAL A 155 10.26 -3.65 9.72
CA VAL A 155 10.84 -4.68 10.60
C VAL A 155 10.26 -6.05 10.27
N TYR A 156 11.11 -7.06 10.13
CA TYR A 156 10.70 -8.45 9.97
C TYR A 156 10.06 -9.00 11.24
N ILE A 157 8.89 -9.62 11.12
CA ILE A 157 8.11 -10.14 12.24
C ILE A 157 7.83 -11.66 12.15
N GLY A 158 8.45 -12.33 11.19
CA GLY A 158 8.28 -13.77 10.99
C GLY A 158 7.73 -14.11 9.60
N LYS A 159 7.13 -15.29 9.50
CA LYS A 159 6.49 -15.77 8.26
C LYS A 159 5.02 -16.06 8.52
N ASN A 160 4.16 -15.80 7.54
CA ASN A 160 2.76 -16.20 7.64
C ASN A 160 2.59 -17.73 7.53
N LYS A 161 1.36 -18.23 7.65
CA LYS A 161 1.03 -19.66 7.52
C LYS A 161 1.43 -20.30 6.18
N HIS A 162 1.69 -19.49 5.16
CA HIS A 162 2.16 -19.92 3.84
C HIS A 162 3.69 -19.82 3.68
N GLY A 163 4.42 -19.47 4.75
CA GLY A 163 5.87 -19.34 4.73
C GLY A 163 6.40 -18.05 4.12
N LEU A 164 5.53 -17.07 3.82
CA LEU A 164 5.93 -15.78 3.24
C LEU A 164 6.50 -14.85 4.31
N PRO A 165 7.64 -14.18 4.07
CA PRO A 165 8.19 -13.19 4.98
C PRO A 165 7.23 -12.03 5.22
N CYS A 166 7.00 -11.73 6.49
CA CYS A 166 6.13 -10.67 6.98
C CYS A 166 6.94 -9.52 7.55
N ARG A 167 6.49 -8.29 7.30
CA ARG A 167 7.09 -7.08 7.87
C ARG A 167 6.04 -6.09 8.35
N VAL A 168 6.43 -5.28 9.33
CA VAL A 168 5.66 -4.11 9.77
C VAL A 168 6.53 -2.88 9.77
N TRP A 169 6.00 -1.79 9.21
CA TRP A 169 6.52 -0.45 9.43
C TRP A 169 5.54 0.29 10.34
N TYR A 170 5.91 0.43 11.61
CA TYR A 170 5.10 1.09 12.63
C TYR A 170 4.94 2.58 12.34
N PHE A 171 3.79 3.14 12.68
CA PHE A 171 3.59 4.60 12.64
C PHE A 171 4.38 5.30 13.74
N ASP A 172 4.73 6.55 13.50
CA ASP A 172 5.53 7.33 14.44
C ASP A 172 4.77 7.46 15.77
N GLY A 173 5.45 7.31 16.89
CA GLY A 173 4.83 7.41 18.21
C GLY A 173 3.79 6.31 18.55
N ALA A 174 3.57 5.32 17.68
CA ALA A 174 2.76 4.16 18.01
C ALA A 174 3.36 3.41 19.22
N ARG A 175 2.50 2.95 20.13
CA ARG A 175 2.89 2.20 21.32
C ARG A 175 2.24 0.82 21.27
N VAL A 176 3.05 -0.21 21.45
CA VAL A 176 2.56 -1.57 21.57
C VAL A 176 1.86 -1.75 22.94
N PRO A 177 0.81 -2.59 23.03
CA PRO A 177 0.13 -2.92 24.28
C PRO A 177 1.03 -3.60 25.31
#